data_AF-A0A0L9VDB3-F1
#
_entry.id   AF-A0A0L9VDB3-F1
#
_cell.length_a   1.000
_cell.length_b   1.000
_cell.length_c   1.000
_cell.angle_alpha   90.00
_cell.angle_beta   90.00
_cell.angle_gamma   90.00
#
_symmetry.space_group_name_H-M   'P 1'
#
loop_
_entity.id
_entity.type
_entity.pdbx_description
1 polymer ?
#
loop_
_entity_poly.entity_id
_entity_poly.type
_entity_poly.pdbx_seq_one_letter_code
_entity_poly.pdbx_strand_id
1 'polypeptide(L)'
;MNMPFLSANPTVISHPIQPNDSFLIFASDGLWEHLSNDQAVDIVHSSPRAGSAKRLIKAALQEAARKREMRYSDLYKIDKKVRRHFHDDITVIVLFLNHDLISRGAVLNSPLTVRSALDH
;
A
#
# COMPACT_ATOMS: atom_id res chain seq x y z
N MET A 1 30.61 -8.80 23.56
CA MET A 1 30.05 -7.99 22.46
C MET A 1 28.64 -8.48 22.19
N ASN A 2 27.62 -7.67 22.47
CA ASN A 2 26.21 -8.00 22.22
C ASN A 2 25.74 -7.07 21.09
N MET A 3 25.94 -7.49 19.83
CA MET A 3 25.48 -6.75 18.66
C MET A 3 24.34 -7.56 18.02
N PRO A 4 23.07 -7.23 18.30
CA PRO A 4 21.97 -7.95 17.68
C PRO A 4 21.97 -7.67 16.17
N PHE A 5 21.91 -8.74 15.37
CA PHE A 5 21.85 -8.65 13.90
C PHE A 5 20.53 -8.05 13.38
N LEU A 6 19.50 -8.01 14.22
CA LEU A 6 18.17 -7.51 13.90
C LEU A 6 17.69 -6.56 15.00
N SER A 7 17.04 -5.48 14.59
CA SER A 7 16.38 -4.54 15.48
C SER A 7 14.98 -4.26 14.97
N ALA A 8 14.02 -4.10 15.89
CA ALA A 8 12.66 -3.67 15.60
C ALA A 8 12.53 -2.13 15.58
N ASN A 9 13.63 -1.39 15.72
CA ASN A 9 13.61 0.07 15.65
C ASN A 9 13.31 0.53 14.22
N PRO A 10 12.22 1.27 13.97
CA PRO A 10 11.90 1.76 12.64
C PRO A 10 12.74 2.97 12.26
N THR A 11 12.83 3.23 10.95
CA THR A 11 13.24 4.53 10.43
C THR A 11 12.03 5.48 10.48
N VAL A 12 12.22 6.67 11.08
CA VAL A 12 11.16 7.68 11.19
C VAL A 12 11.49 8.86 10.27
N ILE A 13 10.54 9.23 9.41
CA ILE A 13 10.64 10.38 8.50
C ILE A 13 9.42 11.27 8.75
N SER A 14 9.66 12.56 8.93
CA SER A 14 8.61 13.58 9.08
C SER A 14 8.54 14.44 7.82
N HIS A 15 7.36 14.51 7.22
CA HIS A 15 7.11 15.31 6.02
C HIS A 15 5.96 16.30 6.29
N PRO A 16 6.20 17.63 6.23
CA PRO A 16 5.13 18.61 6.31
C PRO A 16 4.23 18.51 5.08
N ILE A 17 2.93 18.28 5.30
CA ILE A 17 1.94 18.21 4.23
C ILE A 17 1.96 19.52 3.42
N GLN A 18 2.14 19.40 2.11
CA GLN A 18 2.12 20.51 1.17
C GLN A 18 0.74 20.61 0.48
N PRO A 19 0.34 21.79 -0.02
CA PRO A 19 -0.96 21.97 -0.67
C PRO A 19 -1.21 21.09 -1.91
N ASN A 20 -0.15 20.60 -2.55
CA ASN A 20 -0.20 19.70 -3.70
C ASN A 20 -0.21 18.20 -3.29
N ASP A 21 0.01 17.86 -2.02
CA ASP A 21 -0.05 16.48 -1.55
C ASP A 21 -1.51 15.99 -1.57
N SER A 22 -1.82 15.00 -2.39
CA SER A 22 -3.22 14.57 -2.60
C SER A 22 -3.61 13.32 -1.82
N PHE A 23 -2.68 12.36 -1.71
CA PHE A 23 -2.91 11.09 -1.06
C PHE A 23 -1.59 10.41 -0.66
N LEU A 24 -1.67 9.46 0.25
CA LEU A 24 -0.60 8.54 0.62
C LEU A 24 -1.02 7.11 0.32
N ILE A 25 -0.09 6.32 -0.23
CA ILE A 25 -0.28 4.87 -0.45
C ILE A 25 0.65 4.14 0.53
N PHE A 26 0.07 3.39 1.45
CA PHE A 26 0.80 2.40 2.23
C PHE A 26 0.51 1.02 1.64
N ALA A 27 1.54 0.22 1.41
CA ALA A 27 1.35 -1.15 0.98
C ALA A 27 2.50 -2.06 1.44
N SER A 28 2.21 -3.35 1.55
CA SER A 28 3.24 -4.38 1.70
C SER A 28 4.10 -4.50 0.43
N ASP A 29 5.28 -5.09 0.58
CA ASP A 29 6.19 -5.46 -0.51
C ASP A 29 5.48 -6.21 -1.65
N GLY A 30 4.52 -7.08 -1.35
CA GLY A 30 3.72 -7.78 -2.37
C GLY A 30 3.05 -6.87 -3.40
N LEU A 31 2.78 -5.58 -3.10
CA LEU A 31 2.36 -4.62 -4.13
C LEU A 31 3.56 -4.15 -4.98
N TRP A 32 4.64 -3.74 -4.31
CA TRP A 32 5.80 -3.07 -4.89
C TRP A 32 6.71 -4.02 -5.70
N GLU A 33 6.58 -5.33 -5.51
CA GLU A 33 7.18 -6.34 -6.38
C GLU A 33 6.58 -6.35 -7.80
N HIS A 34 5.35 -5.83 -7.95
CA HIS A 34 4.61 -5.84 -9.20
C HIS A 34 4.45 -4.46 -9.81
N LEU A 35 4.31 -3.40 -9.01
CA LEU A 35 4.10 -2.04 -9.50
C LEU A 35 5.23 -1.11 -9.09
N SER A 36 5.63 -0.20 -9.98
CA SER A 36 6.46 0.94 -9.61
C SER A 36 5.65 1.99 -8.85
N ASN A 37 6.36 2.87 -8.13
CA ASN A 37 5.75 4.00 -7.43
C ASN A 37 4.90 4.87 -8.39
N ASP A 38 5.44 5.19 -9.57
CA ASP A 38 4.74 6.01 -10.57
C ASP A 38 3.47 5.33 -11.07
N GLN A 39 3.52 4.03 -11.38
CA GLN A 39 2.33 3.27 -11.79
C GLN A 39 1.25 3.28 -10.71
N ALA A 40 1.62 3.10 -9.44
CA ALA A 40 0.68 3.13 -8.34
C ALA A 40 0.05 4.52 -8.17
N VAL A 41 0.86 5.59 -8.27
CA VAL A 41 0.38 6.98 -8.22
C VAL A 41 -0.58 7.25 -9.38
N ASP A 42 -0.23 6.86 -10.61
CA ASP A 42 -1.06 7.06 -11.79
C ASP A 42 -2.42 6.36 -11.67
N ILE A 43 -2.44 5.11 -11.19
CA ILE A 43 -3.67 4.35 -10.97
C ILE A 43 -4.59 5.07 -9.97
N VAL A 44 -4.03 5.57 -8.87
CA VAL A 44 -4.82 6.26 -7.84
C VAL A 44 -5.28 7.63 -8.33
N HIS A 45 -4.41 8.38 -9.00
CA HIS A 45 -4.68 9.74 -9.46
C HIS A 45 -5.72 9.79 -10.58
N SER A 46 -5.65 8.86 -11.55
CA SER A 46 -6.54 8.81 -12.71
C SER A 46 -7.91 8.16 -12.46
N SER A 47 -8.16 7.68 -11.23
CA SER A 47 -9.37 6.94 -10.87
C SER A 47 -10.23 7.66 -9.84
N PRO A 48 -11.53 7.34 -9.73
CA PRO A 48 -12.35 7.76 -8.58
C PRO A 48 -11.69 7.34 -7.26
N ARG A 49 -11.88 8.11 -6.18
CA ARG A 49 -11.33 7.75 -4.85
C ARG A 49 -11.85 6.40 -4.34
N ALA A 50 -13.12 6.11 -4.58
CA ALA A 50 -13.77 4.88 -4.15
C ALA A 50 -13.20 3.67 -4.90
N GLY A 51 -12.59 2.75 -4.16
CA GLY A 51 -12.02 1.51 -4.70
C GLY A 51 -10.57 1.60 -5.18
N SER A 52 -9.84 2.66 -4.85
CA SER A 52 -8.44 2.82 -5.31
C SER A 52 -7.52 1.69 -4.83
N ALA A 53 -7.62 1.28 -3.55
CA ALA A 53 -6.85 0.14 -3.04
C ALA A 53 -7.16 -1.17 -3.81
N LYS A 54 -8.44 -1.42 -4.12
CA LYS A 54 -8.86 -2.59 -4.91
C LYS A 54 -8.29 -2.55 -6.33
N ARG A 55 -8.21 -1.37 -6.95
CA ARG A 55 -7.59 -1.20 -8.27
C ARG A 55 -6.09 -1.47 -8.24
N LEU A 56 -5.39 -0.98 -7.22
CA LEU A 56 -3.97 -1.28 -7.02
C LEU A 56 -3.73 -2.79 -6.89
N ILE A 57 -4.49 -3.47 -6.05
CA ILE A 57 -4.41 -4.94 -5.89
C ILE A 57 -4.67 -5.65 -7.22
N LYS A 58 -5.72 -5.24 -7.94
CA LYS A 58 -6.05 -5.83 -9.24
C LYS A 58 -4.93 -5.64 -10.26
N ALA A 59 -4.35 -4.44 -10.34
CA ALA A 59 -3.25 -4.15 -11.26
C ALA A 59 -2.00 -4.98 -10.92
N ALA A 60 -1.64 -5.07 -9.64
CA ALA A 60 -0.51 -5.90 -9.20
C ALA A 60 -0.72 -7.39 -9.53
N LEU A 61 -1.91 -7.93 -9.30
CA LEU A 61 -2.24 -9.31 -9.65
C LEU A 61 -2.28 -9.56 -11.17
N GLN A 62 -2.72 -8.57 -11.96
CA GLN A 62 -2.64 -8.66 -13.42
C GLN A 62 -1.19 -8.71 -13.90
N GLU A 63 -0.32 -7.90 -13.30
CA GLU A 63 1.11 -7.90 -13.60
C GLU A 63 1.82 -9.17 -13.12
N ALA A 64 1.44 -9.70 -11.96
CA ALA A 64 1.90 -11.01 -11.47
C ALA A 64 1.53 -12.14 -12.46
N ALA A 65 0.28 -12.15 -12.94
CA ALA A 65 -0.17 -13.11 -13.94
C ALA A 65 0.59 -12.96 -15.26
N ARG A 66 0.82 -11.72 -15.71
CA ARG A 66 1.58 -11.42 -16.93
C ARG A 66 3.02 -11.92 -16.84
N LYS A 67 3.72 -11.70 -15.71
CA LYS A 67 5.09 -12.19 -15.46
C LYS A 67 5.18 -13.72 -15.45
N ARG A 68 4.07 -14.41 -15.22
CA ARG A 68 3.94 -15.88 -15.22
C ARG A 68 3.29 -16.43 -16.48
N GLU A 69 3.14 -15.60 -17.52
CA GLU A 69 2.54 -15.96 -18.80
C GLU A 69 1.16 -16.62 -18.69
N MET A 70 0.37 -16.19 -17.70
CA MET A 70 -0.95 -16.75 -17.43
C MET A 70 -2.03 -15.67 -17.37
N ARG A 71 -3.30 -16.09 -17.43
CA ARG A 71 -4.43 -15.15 -17.30
C ARG A 71 -4.67 -14.82 -15.83
N TYR A 72 -5.11 -13.59 -15.57
CA TYR A 72 -5.57 -13.17 -14.24
C TYR A 72 -6.63 -14.13 -13.64
N SER A 73 -7.54 -14.63 -14.47
CA SER A 73 -8.56 -15.60 -14.06
C SER A 73 -7.98 -16.93 -13.58
N ASP A 74 -6.82 -17.31 -14.11
CA ASP A 74 -6.18 -18.58 -13.78
C ASP A 74 -5.37 -18.41 -12.49
N LEU A 75 -4.74 -17.25 -12.29
CA LEU A 75 -4.08 -16.88 -11.05
C LEU A 75 -5.02 -16.99 -9.84
N TYR A 76 -6.28 -16.57 -9.98
CA TYR A 76 -7.28 -16.63 -8.91
C TYR A 76 -7.72 -18.05 -8.55
N LYS A 77 -7.56 -19.01 -9.47
CA LYS A 77 -7.92 -20.41 -9.27
C LYS A 77 -6.80 -21.24 -8.65
N ILE A 78 -5.61 -20.66 -8.51
CA ILE A 78 -4.46 -21.34 -7.94
C ILE A 78 -4.75 -21.69 -6.48
N ASP A 79 -4.45 -22.94 -6.13
CA ASP A 79 -4.61 -23.43 -4.76
C ASP A 79 -3.75 -22.60 -3.79
N LYS A 80 -4.31 -22.28 -2.62
CA LYS A 80 -3.64 -21.47 -1.59
C LYS A 80 -2.26 -22.01 -1.21
N LYS A 81 -2.04 -23.33 -1.26
CA LYS A 81 -0.77 -23.98 -0.91
C LYS A 81 0.37 -23.59 -1.84
N VAL A 82 0.09 -23.33 -3.12
CA VAL A 82 1.12 -23.01 -4.13
C VAL A 82 1.07 -21.55 -4.60
N ARG A 83 0.04 -20.79 -4.23
CA ARG A 83 -0.16 -19.39 -4.63
C ARG A 83 1.04 -18.47 -4.35
N ARG A 84 1.77 -18.70 -3.26
CA ARG A 84 2.98 -17.92 -2.90
C ARG A 84 4.11 -18.00 -3.92
N HIS A 85 4.11 -19.01 -4.80
CA HIS A 85 5.06 -19.05 -5.92
C HIS A 85 4.74 -18.00 -6.99
N PHE A 86 3.52 -17.43 -6.99
CA PHE A 86 3.05 -16.51 -8.02
C PHE A 86 3.04 -15.07 -7.54
N HIS A 87 2.61 -14.83 -6.30
CA HIS A 87 2.63 -13.52 -5.64
C HIS A 87 2.60 -13.68 -4.11
N ASP A 88 3.12 -12.70 -3.37
CA ASP A 88 2.99 -12.65 -1.91
C ASP A 88 1.65 -12.04 -1.46
N ASP A 89 1.39 -11.97 -0.16
CA ASP A 89 0.21 -11.31 0.40
C ASP A 89 0.25 -9.79 0.13
N ILE A 90 -0.78 -9.28 -0.55
CA ILE A 90 -0.86 -7.87 -0.96
C ILE A 90 -1.84 -7.12 -0.04
N THR A 91 -1.33 -6.18 0.75
CA THR A 91 -2.13 -5.26 1.56
C THR A 91 -1.92 -3.83 1.09
N VAL A 92 -3.00 -3.06 0.93
CA VAL A 92 -2.95 -1.67 0.45
C VAL A 92 -3.90 -0.79 1.24
N ILE A 93 -3.40 0.36 1.69
CA ILE A 93 -4.17 1.45 2.30
C ILE A 93 -3.91 2.71 1.49
N VAL A 94 -4.98 3.40 1.06
CA VAL A 94 -4.89 4.70 0.38
C VAL A 94 -5.57 5.75 1.25
N LEU A 95 -4.78 6.72 1.74
CA LEU A 95 -5.26 7.84 2.53
C LEU A 95 -5.39 9.07 1.64
N PHE A 96 -6.59 9.63 1.49
CA PHE A 96 -6.78 10.88 0.77
C PHE A 96 -6.72 12.06 1.73
N LEU A 97 -5.92 13.06 1.39
CA LEU A 97 -5.78 14.27 2.18
C LEU A 97 -6.91 15.25 1.83
N ASN A 98 -7.51 15.83 2.87
CA ASN A 98 -8.52 16.87 2.72
C ASN A 98 -7.96 18.18 3.26
N HIS A 99 -7.36 18.97 2.37
CA HIS A 99 -6.72 20.25 2.71
C HIS A 99 -7.66 21.24 3.38
N ASP A 100 -8.94 21.23 3.02
CA ASP A 100 -9.94 22.08 3.64
C ASP A 100 -10.19 21.74 5.12
N LEU A 101 -10.12 20.46 5.49
CA LEU A 101 -10.26 20.04 6.88
C LEU A 101 -8.96 20.24 7.65
N ILE A 102 -7.82 20.00 7.00
CA ILE A 102 -6.49 20.19 7.58
C ILE A 102 -6.25 21.67 7.91
N SER A 103 -6.53 22.58 6.97
CA SER A 103 -6.36 24.03 7.13
C SER A 103 -7.29 24.66 8.16
N ARG A 104 -8.52 24.14 8.29
CA ARG A 104 -9.49 24.62 9.29
C ARG A 104 -9.12 24.25 10.72
N GLY A 105 -8.03 23.51 10.95
CA GLY A 105 -7.62 23.09 12.28
C GLY A 105 -8.72 22.30 12.98
N ALA A 106 -9.53 21.55 12.22
CA ALA A 106 -10.51 20.63 12.78
C ALA A 106 -9.75 19.46 13.42
N VAL A 107 -9.17 19.75 14.58
CA VAL A 107 -8.59 18.78 15.48
C VAL A 107 -9.76 17.94 15.98
N LEU A 108 -10.07 16.86 15.27
CA LEU A 108 -10.53 15.67 15.98
C LEU A 108 -9.44 15.44 17.03
N ASN A 109 -9.78 15.64 18.31
CA ASN A 109 -8.89 15.63 19.49
C ASN A 109 -8.10 14.33 19.71
N SER A 110 -7.99 13.48 18.69
CA SER A 110 -7.20 12.26 18.71
C SER A 110 -6.30 12.25 17.48
N PRO A 111 -4.96 12.30 17.63
CA PRO A 111 -4.06 12.04 16.52
C PRO A 111 -4.40 10.67 15.92
N LEU A 112 -4.73 10.63 14.62
CA LEU A 112 -4.94 9.37 13.92
C LEU A 112 -3.59 8.65 13.85
N THR A 113 -3.44 7.64 14.69
CA THR A 113 -2.23 6.80 14.70
C THR A 113 -2.60 5.46 14.14
N VAL A 114 -2.06 5.10 12.97
CA VAL A 114 -2.17 3.74 12.44
C VAL A 114 -0.98 2.96 12.97
N ARG A 115 -1.19 2.14 14.01
CA ARG A 115 -0.21 1.17 14.48
C ARG A 115 -0.65 -0.22 14.00
N SER A 116 0.26 -0.96 13.39
CA SER A 116 0.07 -2.40 13.24
C SER A 116 0.11 -3.02 14.64
N ALA A 117 -0.90 -3.79 15.03
CA ALA A 117 -0.91 -4.50 16.29
C ALA A 117 0.13 -5.64 16.22
N LEU A 118 1.30 -5.41 16.82
CA LEU A 118 2.19 -6.48 17.23
C LEU A 118 2.25 -6.42 18.76
N ASP A 119 1.20 -6.96 19.39
CA ASP A 119 1.26 -7.34 20.80
C ASP A 119 2.02 -8.67 20.87
N HIS A 120 3.34 -8.57 20.95
CA HIS A 120 4.23 -9.67 21.37
C HIS A 120 5.17 -9.15 22.45
#